data_AF-A0A7G3ZWS9-F1
#
_entry.id   AF-A0A7G3ZWS9-F1
#
_cell.length_a   1.000
_cell.length_b   1.000
_cell.length_c   1.000
_cell.angle_alpha   90.00
_cell.angle_beta   90.00
_cell.angle_gamma   90.00
#
_symmetry.space_group_name_H-M   'P 1'
#
loop_
_entity.id
_entity.type
_entity.pdbx_description
1 polymer ?
#
loop_
_entity_poly.entity_id
_entity_poly.type
_entity_poly.pdbx_seq_one_letter_code
_entity_poly.pdbx_strand_id
1 'polypeptide(L)'
;MSHVLDLYKRYKSLLLDLDVALDNLDRLAKDNAKFISNENNYFENYKTSELQLLGLPLKLKGLDEELEKINTKLGNPDLDSAEREKLLEAKQEKNKQISSIKNEIKQYQIRAPEIAEQVPWKAKKQQLTTEYLSAHGADPERFHKYMNCYHAFSKISMELENIQGDLDVALRLANSEEKKEATAWSKINLIPLRQKIFAKENQPKYKGAFISSLYDKYQATCMEHANYLKKPELIEKVQQGKISLSKLEGLVAIRKEKQDFYRSLLPDYVVTEISPDTHIQGKRTLGILKTDTEAKVRTICSFLNTHLLEANQQTDKEKMKELFADIKVHFNDSQISRIYNEAKQKQSAVEVEQIFDQLSNL
;
A
#
# COMPACT_ATOMS: atom_id res chain seq x y z
N MET A 1 8.55 -4.44 -46.19
CA MET A 1 8.43 -5.35 -45.03
C MET A 1 7.11 -5.00 -44.34
N SER A 2 6.20 -5.97 -44.11
CA SER A 2 4.84 -5.70 -43.63
C SER A 2 4.83 -5.23 -42.18
N HIS A 3 4.26 -4.05 -41.93
CA HIS A 3 4.12 -3.50 -40.57
C HIS A 3 3.23 -4.38 -39.69
N VAL A 4 2.20 -5.02 -40.27
CA VAL A 4 1.32 -5.97 -39.56
C VAL A 4 2.09 -7.22 -39.12
N LEU A 5 2.93 -7.77 -39.99
CA LEU A 5 3.69 -8.98 -39.68
C LEU A 5 4.71 -8.74 -38.56
N ASP A 6 5.34 -7.56 -38.51
CA ASP A 6 6.29 -7.21 -37.45
C ASP A 6 5.60 -7.00 -36.10
N LEU A 7 4.42 -6.38 -36.09
CA LEU A 7 3.58 -6.33 -34.88
C LEU A 7 3.17 -7.73 -34.41
N TYR A 8 2.82 -8.64 -35.32
CA TYR A 8 2.50 -10.03 -34.95
C TYR A 8 3.70 -10.80 -34.39
N LYS A 9 4.91 -10.58 -34.92
CA LYS A 9 6.14 -11.16 -34.34
C LYS A 9 6.40 -10.63 -32.94
N ARG A 10 6.26 -9.31 -32.72
CA ARG A 10 6.41 -8.72 -31.38
C ARG A 10 5.36 -9.26 -30.42
N TYR A 11 4.11 -9.35 -30.87
CA TYR A 11 3.02 -9.95 -30.10
C TYR A 11 3.31 -11.42 -29.73
N LYS A 12 3.83 -12.22 -30.66
CA LYS A 12 4.28 -13.59 -30.38
C LYS A 12 5.38 -13.64 -29.32
N SER A 13 6.37 -12.76 -29.42
CA SER A 13 7.47 -12.67 -28.45
C SER A 13 6.94 -12.43 -27.04
N LEU A 14 6.06 -11.44 -26.89
CA LEU A 14 5.45 -11.14 -25.59
C LEU A 14 4.59 -12.29 -25.05
N LEU A 15 3.87 -13.03 -25.91
CA LEU A 15 3.14 -14.22 -25.48
C LEU A 15 4.09 -15.31 -24.96
N LEU A 16 5.25 -15.52 -25.59
CA LEU A 16 6.25 -16.47 -25.10
C LEU A 16 6.83 -16.02 -23.75
N ASP A 17 7.13 -14.73 -23.60
CA ASP A 17 7.60 -14.16 -22.33
C ASP A 17 6.53 -14.30 -21.23
N LEU A 18 5.26 -14.12 -21.58
CA LEU A 18 4.12 -14.30 -20.68
C LEU A 18 3.98 -15.76 -20.22
N ASP A 19 4.12 -16.72 -21.14
CA ASP A 19 4.08 -18.16 -20.84
C ASP A 19 5.18 -18.55 -19.83
N VAL A 20 6.40 -18.01 -20.02
CA VAL A 20 7.53 -18.20 -19.09
C VAL A 20 7.27 -17.52 -17.74
N ALA A 21 6.69 -16.32 -17.73
CA ALA A 21 6.34 -15.62 -16.49
C ALA A 21 5.29 -16.40 -15.68
N LEU A 22 4.27 -16.94 -16.34
CA LEU A 22 3.25 -17.78 -15.74
C LEU A 22 3.82 -19.09 -15.18
N ASP A 23 4.75 -19.74 -15.89
CA ASP A 23 5.40 -20.96 -15.38
C ASP A 23 6.26 -20.69 -14.13
N ASN A 24 6.93 -19.53 -14.10
CA ASN A 24 7.67 -19.10 -12.92
C ASN A 24 6.75 -18.79 -11.74
N LEU A 25 5.64 -18.10 -11.99
CA LEU A 25 4.61 -17.86 -10.97
C LEU A 25 4.04 -19.17 -10.42
N ASP A 26 3.76 -20.16 -11.28
CA ASP A 26 3.26 -21.48 -10.91
C ASP A 26 4.19 -22.18 -9.93
N ARG A 27 5.50 -22.11 -10.23
CA ARG A 27 6.52 -22.71 -9.38
C ARG A 27 6.61 -22.00 -8.03
N LEU A 28 6.64 -20.67 -8.02
CA LEU A 28 6.77 -19.87 -6.79
C LEU A 28 5.50 -19.86 -5.93
N ALA A 29 4.32 -20.06 -6.54
CA ALA A 29 3.07 -20.20 -5.82
C ALA A 29 3.06 -21.48 -4.97
N LYS A 30 3.69 -22.57 -5.44
CA LYS A 30 3.82 -23.82 -4.66
C LYS A 30 4.61 -23.60 -3.37
N ASP A 31 5.63 -22.76 -3.42
CA ASP A 31 6.47 -22.42 -2.26
C ASP A 31 5.71 -21.65 -1.17
N ASN A 32 4.63 -20.95 -1.53
CA ASN A 32 3.79 -20.17 -0.62
C ASN A 32 2.34 -20.68 -0.59
N ALA A 33 2.12 -21.95 -0.94
CA ALA A 33 0.78 -22.48 -1.20
C ALA A 33 -0.18 -22.34 0.00
N LYS A 34 0.32 -22.58 1.21
CA LYS A 34 -0.49 -22.44 2.44
C LYS A 34 -0.93 -21.00 2.65
N PHE A 35 0.00 -20.06 2.57
CA PHE A 35 -0.28 -18.63 2.68
C PHE A 35 -1.28 -18.20 1.60
N ILE A 36 -0.96 -18.43 0.33
CA ILE A 36 -1.82 -18.04 -0.81
C ILE A 36 -3.21 -18.65 -0.68
N SER A 37 -3.33 -19.92 -0.27
CA SER A 37 -4.63 -20.57 -0.09
C SER A 37 -5.44 -19.93 1.03
N ASN A 38 -4.82 -19.63 2.18
CA ASN A 38 -5.49 -18.98 3.30
C ASN A 38 -5.95 -17.58 2.89
N GLU A 39 -5.06 -16.82 2.25
CA GLU A 39 -5.35 -15.45 1.85
C GLU A 39 -6.43 -15.38 0.76
N ASN A 40 -6.44 -16.34 -0.16
CA ASN A 40 -7.50 -16.47 -1.16
C ASN A 40 -8.85 -16.83 -0.52
N ASN A 41 -8.87 -17.67 0.52
CA ASN A 41 -10.10 -18.01 1.23
C ASN A 41 -10.69 -16.79 1.95
N TYR A 42 -9.85 -15.99 2.63
CA TYR A 42 -10.31 -14.72 3.21
C TYR A 42 -10.85 -13.77 2.14
N PHE A 43 -10.18 -13.68 1.00
CA PHE A 43 -10.62 -12.83 -0.10
C PHE A 43 -11.95 -13.28 -0.71
N GLU A 44 -12.16 -14.57 -0.95
CA GLU A 44 -13.43 -15.07 -1.49
C GLU A 44 -14.58 -14.89 -0.48
N ASN A 45 -14.34 -15.11 0.82
CA ASN A 45 -15.34 -14.80 1.86
C ASN A 45 -15.73 -13.31 1.87
N TYR A 46 -14.74 -12.42 1.73
CA TYR A 46 -14.96 -10.99 1.59
C TYR A 46 -15.77 -10.65 0.34
N LYS A 47 -15.36 -11.16 -0.82
CA LYS A 47 -16.01 -10.93 -2.10
C LYS A 47 -17.45 -11.44 -2.12
N THR A 48 -17.72 -12.63 -1.57
CA THR A 48 -19.10 -13.14 -1.46
C THR A 48 -19.95 -12.19 -0.61
N SER A 49 -19.42 -11.69 0.50
CA SER A 49 -20.15 -10.78 1.40
C SER A 49 -20.44 -9.43 0.75
N GLU A 50 -19.47 -8.85 0.04
CA GLU A 50 -19.66 -7.62 -0.76
C GLU A 50 -20.66 -7.82 -1.91
N LEU A 51 -20.59 -8.95 -2.62
CA LEU A 51 -21.54 -9.26 -3.70
C LEU A 51 -22.97 -9.44 -3.16
N GLN A 52 -23.15 -10.02 -1.97
CA GLN A 52 -24.46 -10.07 -1.32
C GLN A 52 -24.96 -8.66 -0.98
N LEU A 53 -24.09 -7.78 -0.47
CA LEU A 53 -24.44 -6.37 -0.23
C LEU A 53 -24.84 -5.61 -1.48
N LEU A 54 -24.28 -5.94 -2.65
CA LEU A 54 -24.65 -5.34 -3.92
C LEU A 54 -25.93 -5.96 -4.51
N GLY A 55 -26.13 -7.27 -4.35
CA GLY A 55 -27.25 -8.00 -4.92
C GLY A 55 -28.57 -7.88 -4.13
N LEU A 56 -28.51 -7.81 -2.79
CA LEU A 56 -29.69 -7.72 -1.95
C LEU A 56 -30.50 -6.43 -2.16
N PRO A 57 -29.90 -5.22 -2.32
CA PRO A 57 -30.63 -4.01 -2.66
C PRO A 57 -31.35 -4.10 -4.02
N LEU A 58 -30.76 -4.78 -5.01
CA LEU A 58 -31.41 -5.00 -6.31
C LEU A 58 -32.63 -5.92 -6.18
N LYS A 59 -32.50 -7.01 -5.41
CA LYS A 59 -33.63 -7.89 -5.10
C LYS A 59 -34.74 -7.16 -4.33
N LEU A 60 -34.35 -6.32 -3.36
CA LEU A 60 -35.29 -5.50 -2.59
C LEU A 60 -36.07 -4.56 -3.52
N LYS A 61 -35.38 -3.88 -4.44
CA LYS A 61 -36.01 -3.01 -5.43
C LYS A 61 -37.02 -3.76 -6.30
N GLY A 62 -36.67 -4.95 -6.78
CA GLY A 62 -37.61 -5.79 -7.55
C GLY A 62 -38.85 -6.19 -6.75
N LEU A 63 -38.70 -6.52 -5.46
CA LEU A 63 -39.84 -6.82 -4.58
C LEU A 63 -40.70 -5.58 -4.29
N ASP A 64 -40.09 -4.41 -4.11
CA ASP A 64 -40.80 -3.15 -3.92
C ASP A 64 -41.63 -2.80 -5.18
N GLU A 65 -41.08 -2.99 -6.38
CA GLU A 65 -41.80 -2.81 -7.66
C GLU A 65 -42.96 -3.81 -7.82
N GLU A 66 -42.79 -5.05 -7.39
CA GLU A 66 -43.87 -6.05 -7.38
C GLU A 66 -44.96 -5.71 -6.37
N LEU A 67 -44.59 -5.25 -5.18
CA LEU A 67 -45.52 -4.80 -4.14
C LEU A 67 -46.32 -3.58 -4.61
N GLU A 68 -45.68 -2.64 -5.30
CA GLU A 68 -46.32 -1.48 -5.90
C GLU A 68 -47.37 -1.90 -6.94
N LYS A 69 -47.05 -2.84 -7.83
CA LYS A 69 -48.02 -3.41 -8.78
C LYS A 69 -49.22 -4.05 -8.09
N ILE A 70 -49.00 -4.78 -6.99
CA ILE A 70 -50.08 -5.39 -6.20
C ILE A 70 -50.96 -4.30 -5.56
N ASN A 71 -50.36 -3.26 -4.98
CA ASN A 71 -51.10 -2.14 -4.38
C ASN A 71 -51.93 -1.38 -5.41
N THR A 72 -51.38 -1.13 -6.60
CA THR A 72 -52.11 -0.49 -7.71
C THR A 72 -53.32 -1.33 -8.12
N LYS A 73 -53.18 -2.65 -8.24
CA LYS A 73 -54.31 -3.55 -8.52
C LYS A 73 -55.35 -3.54 -7.41
N LEU A 74 -54.95 -3.61 -6.14
CA LEU A 74 -55.86 -3.55 -4.99
C LEU A 74 -56.66 -2.25 -4.89
N GLY A 75 -56.15 -1.15 -5.47
CA GLY A 75 -56.81 0.15 -5.55
C GLY A 75 -57.95 0.22 -6.57
N ASN A 76 -58.12 -0.78 -7.43
CA ASN A 76 -59.25 -0.83 -8.37
C ASN A 76 -60.55 -1.16 -7.61
N PRO A 77 -61.59 -0.29 -7.65
CA PRO A 77 -62.84 -0.50 -6.95
C PRO A 77 -63.67 -1.67 -7.51
N ASP A 78 -63.46 -2.07 -8.77
CA ASP A 78 -64.26 -3.09 -9.46
C ASP A 78 -63.71 -4.52 -9.29
N LEU A 79 -62.80 -4.73 -8.33
CA LEU A 79 -62.19 -6.03 -8.13
C LEU A 79 -63.14 -7.03 -7.46
N ASP A 80 -63.17 -8.25 -8.01
CA ASP A 80 -63.84 -9.39 -7.39
C ASP A 80 -63.26 -9.69 -5.98
N SER A 81 -64.13 -10.15 -5.07
CA SER A 81 -63.74 -10.51 -3.70
C SER A 81 -62.67 -11.59 -3.63
N ALA A 82 -62.72 -12.62 -4.49
CA ALA A 82 -61.77 -13.73 -4.46
C ALA A 82 -60.40 -13.29 -5.01
N GLU A 83 -60.38 -12.46 -6.05
CA GLU A 83 -59.16 -11.85 -6.59
C GLU A 83 -58.56 -10.85 -5.60
N ARG A 84 -59.38 -10.11 -4.86
CA ARG A 84 -58.93 -9.19 -3.81
C ARG A 84 -58.26 -9.93 -2.65
N GLU A 85 -58.83 -11.06 -2.22
CA GLU A 85 -58.27 -11.89 -1.16
C GLU A 85 -56.90 -12.47 -1.58
N LYS A 86 -56.77 -12.99 -2.80
CA LYS A 86 -55.49 -13.45 -3.37
C LYS A 86 -54.42 -12.36 -3.42
N LEU A 87 -54.80 -11.13 -3.81
CA LEU A 87 -53.85 -10.01 -3.86
C LEU A 87 -53.42 -9.56 -2.45
N LEU A 88 -54.31 -9.63 -1.45
CA LEU A 88 -53.96 -9.33 -0.05
C LEU A 88 -52.98 -10.37 0.52
N GLU A 89 -53.18 -11.66 0.23
CA GLU A 89 -52.22 -12.72 0.60
C GLU A 89 -50.86 -12.51 -0.08
N ALA A 90 -50.85 -12.26 -1.39
CA ALA A 90 -49.63 -11.96 -2.13
C ALA A 90 -48.90 -10.72 -1.57
N LYS A 91 -49.65 -9.69 -1.18
CA LYS A 91 -49.11 -8.49 -0.50
C LYS A 91 -48.46 -8.83 0.83
N GLN A 92 -49.11 -9.65 1.66
CA GLN A 92 -48.54 -10.07 2.95
C GLN A 92 -47.25 -10.87 2.76
N GLU A 93 -47.23 -11.79 1.79
CA GLU A 93 -46.05 -12.59 1.48
C GLU A 93 -44.89 -11.70 0.97
N LYS A 94 -45.16 -10.75 0.08
CA LYS A 94 -44.15 -9.79 -0.39
C LYS A 94 -43.61 -8.90 0.73
N ASN A 95 -44.46 -8.43 1.65
CA ASN A 95 -44.02 -7.66 2.81
C ASN A 95 -43.12 -8.48 3.75
N LYS A 96 -43.39 -9.79 3.93
CA LYS A 96 -42.50 -10.68 4.69
C LYS A 96 -41.15 -10.83 4.01
N GLN A 97 -41.13 -11.06 2.70
CA GLN A 97 -39.89 -11.16 1.91
C GLN A 97 -39.07 -9.87 1.97
N ILE A 98 -39.71 -8.71 1.80
CA ILE A 98 -39.07 -7.38 1.92
C ILE A 98 -38.45 -7.20 3.31
N SER A 99 -39.19 -7.53 4.37
CA SER A 99 -38.71 -7.42 5.75
C SER A 99 -37.51 -8.33 6.00
N SER A 100 -37.54 -9.56 5.48
CA SER A 100 -36.42 -10.51 5.55
C SER A 100 -35.17 -9.97 4.86
N ILE A 101 -35.30 -9.47 3.61
CA ILE A 101 -34.17 -8.93 2.86
C ILE A 101 -33.61 -7.67 3.52
N LYS A 102 -34.46 -6.78 4.07
CA LYS A 102 -34.00 -5.60 4.83
C LYS A 102 -33.18 -5.99 6.06
N ASN A 103 -33.61 -7.02 6.79
CA ASN A 103 -32.84 -7.55 7.92
C ASN A 103 -31.51 -8.16 7.47
N GLU A 104 -31.51 -8.89 6.35
CA GLU A 104 -30.30 -9.49 5.78
C GLU A 104 -29.30 -8.41 5.32
N ILE A 105 -29.75 -7.36 4.62
CA ILE A 105 -28.93 -6.19 4.25
C ILE A 105 -28.33 -5.56 5.50
N LYS A 106 -29.12 -5.33 6.54
CA LYS A 106 -28.64 -4.73 7.80
C LYS A 106 -27.57 -5.60 8.46
N GLN A 107 -27.74 -6.92 8.46
CA GLN A 107 -26.72 -7.84 8.97
C GLN A 107 -25.42 -7.75 8.18
N TYR A 108 -25.48 -7.79 6.85
CA TYR A 108 -24.29 -7.68 6.01
C TYR A 108 -23.63 -6.30 6.07
N GLN A 109 -24.39 -5.21 6.29
CA GLN A 109 -23.82 -3.87 6.47
C GLN A 109 -22.97 -3.76 7.75
N ILE A 110 -23.33 -4.52 8.79
CA ILE A 110 -22.55 -4.63 10.02
C ILE A 110 -21.35 -5.58 9.81
N ARG A 111 -21.59 -6.71 9.12
CA ARG A 111 -20.57 -7.74 8.88
C ARG A 111 -19.50 -7.34 7.86
N ALA A 112 -19.81 -6.52 6.86
CA ALA A 112 -18.86 -6.20 5.80
C ALA A 112 -17.61 -5.43 6.29
N PRO A 113 -17.73 -4.44 7.19
CA PRO A 113 -16.57 -3.87 7.88
C PRO A 113 -15.75 -4.93 8.63
N GLU A 114 -16.41 -5.82 9.38
CA GLU A 114 -15.74 -6.91 10.13
C GLU A 114 -15.02 -7.88 9.20
N ILE A 115 -15.62 -8.20 8.04
CA ILE A 115 -15.05 -9.12 7.04
C ILE A 115 -13.93 -8.42 6.23
N ALA A 116 -14.02 -7.11 6.01
CA ALA A 116 -12.94 -6.33 5.40
C ALA A 116 -11.71 -6.27 6.33
N GLU A 117 -11.91 -6.19 7.65
CA GLU A 117 -10.85 -6.31 8.65
C GLU A 117 -10.28 -7.74 8.76
N GLN A 118 -11.07 -8.76 8.42
CA GLN A 118 -10.61 -10.15 8.28
C GLN A 118 -9.77 -10.41 7.03
N VAL A 119 -9.54 -9.40 6.17
CA VAL A 119 -8.55 -9.46 5.08
C VAL A 119 -7.35 -8.61 5.48
N PRO A 120 -6.35 -9.18 6.17
CA PRO A 120 -5.25 -8.43 6.79
C PRO A 120 -4.54 -7.44 5.86
N TRP A 121 -4.33 -7.76 4.58
CA TRP A 121 -3.66 -6.84 3.65
C TRP A 121 -4.59 -5.78 3.04
N LYS A 122 -5.92 -5.91 3.19
CA LYS A 122 -6.86 -4.83 2.86
C LYS A 122 -7.14 -3.90 4.03
N ALA A 123 -6.92 -4.34 5.27
CA ALA A 123 -7.07 -3.48 6.43
C ALA A 123 -6.17 -2.24 6.29
N LYS A 124 -6.76 -1.05 6.47
CA LYS A 124 -6.06 0.24 6.26
C LYS A 124 -4.77 0.34 7.08
N LYS A 125 -4.77 -0.21 8.31
CA LYS A 125 -3.66 -0.07 9.27
C LYS A 125 -2.60 -1.16 9.20
N GLN A 126 -2.88 -2.29 8.56
CA GLN A 126 -2.01 -3.46 8.67
C GLN A 126 -0.99 -3.47 7.53
N GLN A 127 0.30 -3.50 7.86
CA GLN A 127 1.39 -3.62 6.90
C GLN A 127 1.74 -5.10 6.68
N LEU A 128 2.20 -5.44 5.48
CA LEU A 128 2.67 -6.79 5.15
C LEU A 128 4.11 -6.97 5.60
N THR A 129 4.41 -6.88 6.91
CA THR A 129 5.79 -6.98 7.42
C THR A 129 6.38 -8.38 7.22
N THR A 130 7.71 -8.51 7.29
CA THR A 130 8.39 -9.83 7.26
C THR A 130 7.87 -10.74 8.38
N GLU A 131 7.64 -10.18 9.57
CA GLU A 131 7.06 -10.91 10.71
C GLU A 131 5.64 -11.39 10.41
N TYR A 132 4.79 -10.52 9.87
CA TYR A 132 3.43 -10.88 9.47
C TYR A 132 3.44 -12.02 8.47
N LEU A 133 4.22 -11.91 7.39
CA LEU A 133 4.33 -12.93 6.35
C LEU A 133 4.77 -14.27 6.94
N SER A 134 5.79 -14.25 7.80
CA SER A 134 6.30 -15.45 8.46
C SER A 134 5.26 -16.09 9.38
N ALA A 135 4.56 -15.28 10.19
CA ALA A 135 3.50 -15.75 11.09
C ALA A 135 2.33 -16.40 10.34
N HIS A 136 2.06 -15.96 9.10
CA HIS A 136 1.01 -16.50 8.24
C HIS A 136 1.51 -17.62 7.31
N GLY A 137 2.76 -18.07 7.48
CA GLY A 137 3.32 -19.23 6.80
C GLY A 137 3.84 -18.93 5.38
N ALA A 138 4.12 -17.67 5.05
CA ALA A 138 4.89 -17.31 3.86
C ALA A 138 6.39 -17.25 4.20
N ASP A 139 7.23 -17.62 3.24
CA ASP A 139 8.66 -17.30 3.28
C ASP A 139 8.84 -15.91 2.65
N PRO A 140 9.31 -14.89 3.38
CA PRO A 140 9.38 -13.52 2.88
C PRO A 140 10.23 -13.33 1.61
N GLU A 141 11.30 -14.12 1.45
CA GLU A 141 12.18 -14.04 0.27
C GLU A 141 11.56 -14.72 -0.94
N ARG A 142 10.92 -15.88 -0.75
CA ARG A 142 10.18 -16.55 -1.83
C ARG A 142 8.95 -15.75 -2.22
N PHE A 143 8.27 -15.14 -1.24
CA PHE A 143 7.15 -14.25 -1.46
C PHE A 143 7.56 -13.01 -2.24
N HIS A 144 8.71 -12.41 -1.94
CA HIS A 144 9.27 -11.31 -2.73
C HIS A 144 9.51 -11.72 -4.18
N LYS A 145 10.11 -12.90 -4.42
CA LYS A 145 10.30 -13.44 -5.77
C LYS A 145 8.97 -13.63 -6.50
N TYR A 146 7.96 -14.15 -5.80
CA TYR A 146 6.61 -14.31 -6.34
C TYR A 146 6.01 -12.96 -6.77
N MET A 147 6.09 -11.93 -5.91
CA MET A 147 5.61 -10.58 -6.23
C MET A 147 6.35 -9.93 -7.39
N ASN A 148 7.67 -10.12 -7.48
CA ASN A 148 8.45 -9.61 -8.61
C ASN A 148 8.08 -10.31 -9.93
N CYS A 149 7.88 -11.64 -9.91
CA CYS A 149 7.37 -12.36 -11.07
C CYS A 149 5.96 -11.90 -11.47
N TYR A 150 5.10 -11.56 -10.50
CA TYR A 150 3.76 -11.05 -10.78
C TYR A 150 3.82 -9.65 -11.42
N HIS A 151 4.69 -8.76 -10.95
CA HIS A 151 4.93 -7.47 -11.58
C HIS A 151 5.39 -7.62 -13.05
N ALA A 152 6.34 -8.52 -13.30
CA ALA A 152 6.81 -8.80 -14.65
C ALA A 152 5.68 -9.32 -15.56
N PHE A 153 4.89 -10.28 -15.07
CA PHE A 153 3.67 -10.77 -15.73
C PHE A 153 2.72 -9.61 -16.07
N SER A 154 2.35 -8.79 -15.08
CA SER A 154 1.40 -7.68 -15.26
C SER A 154 1.89 -6.67 -16.29
N LYS A 155 3.19 -6.38 -16.33
CA LYS A 155 3.79 -5.48 -17.33
C LYS A 155 3.69 -6.05 -18.73
N ILE A 156 3.97 -7.34 -18.91
CA ILE A 156 3.83 -8.03 -20.20
C ILE A 156 2.37 -8.06 -20.65
N SER A 157 1.42 -8.35 -19.74
CA SER A 157 -0.02 -8.34 -20.04
C SER A 157 -0.49 -6.97 -20.52
N MET A 158 -0.09 -5.88 -19.86
CA MET A 158 -0.39 -4.51 -20.34
C MET A 158 0.23 -4.22 -21.72
N GLU A 159 1.47 -4.65 -21.96
CA GLU A 159 2.11 -4.45 -23.27
C GLU A 159 1.41 -5.26 -24.38
N LEU A 160 0.93 -6.48 -24.07
CA LEU A 160 0.13 -7.28 -24.98
C LEU A 160 -1.19 -6.60 -25.35
N GLU A 161 -1.89 -5.99 -24.39
CA GLU A 161 -3.11 -5.22 -24.66
C GLU A 161 -2.85 -4.03 -25.60
N ASN A 162 -1.76 -3.28 -25.35
CA ASN A 162 -1.36 -2.17 -26.21
C ASN A 162 -1.04 -2.63 -27.64
N ILE A 163 -0.22 -3.68 -27.78
CA ILE A 163 0.13 -4.21 -29.11
C ILE A 163 -1.09 -4.80 -29.81
N GLN A 164 -2.04 -5.38 -29.08
CA GLN A 164 -3.29 -5.84 -29.67
C GLN A 164 -4.08 -4.68 -30.27
N GLY A 165 -4.15 -3.54 -29.58
CA GLY A 165 -4.74 -2.31 -30.13
C GLY A 165 -4.03 -1.83 -31.39
N ASP A 166 -2.69 -1.82 -31.39
CA ASP A 166 -1.89 -1.46 -32.56
C ASP A 166 -2.10 -2.41 -33.74
N LEU A 167 -2.19 -3.72 -33.46
CA LEU A 167 -2.51 -4.76 -34.44
C LEU A 167 -3.88 -4.54 -35.07
N ASP A 168 -4.90 -4.22 -34.26
CA ASP A 168 -6.26 -3.98 -34.75
C ASP A 168 -6.34 -2.72 -35.61
N VAL A 169 -5.54 -1.70 -35.33
CA VAL A 169 -5.38 -0.52 -36.21
C VAL A 169 -4.65 -0.91 -37.49
N ALA A 170 -3.50 -1.56 -37.39
CA ALA A 170 -2.68 -1.95 -38.54
C ALA A 170 -3.45 -2.89 -39.49
N LEU A 171 -4.20 -3.85 -38.95
CA LEU A 171 -5.06 -4.75 -39.72
C LEU A 171 -6.18 -3.99 -40.43
N ARG A 172 -6.76 -2.93 -39.84
CA ARG A 172 -7.78 -2.14 -40.56
C ARG A 172 -7.18 -1.45 -41.78
N LEU A 173 -5.98 -0.88 -41.63
CA LEU A 173 -5.29 -0.10 -42.65
C LEU A 173 -4.57 -0.94 -43.72
N ALA A 174 -4.27 -2.21 -43.42
CA ALA A 174 -3.56 -3.09 -44.34
C ALA A 174 -4.36 -3.42 -45.62
N ASN A 175 -3.64 -3.65 -46.71
CA ASN A 175 -4.23 -4.11 -47.96
C ASN A 175 -4.67 -5.59 -47.89
N SER A 176 -5.37 -6.08 -48.90
CA SER A 176 -6.00 -7.42 -48.89
C SER A 176 -4.99 -8.58 -48.90
N GLU A 177 -3.80 -8.38 -49.48
CA GLU A 177 -2.76 -9.40 -49.57
C GLU A 177 -2.01 -9.52 -48.23
N GLU A 178 -1.60 -8.39 -47.67
CA GLU A 178 -0.99 -8.30 -46.34
C GLU A 178 -1.92 -8.87 -45.25
N LYS A 179 -3.23 -8.59 -45.33
CA LYS A 179 -4.25 -9.18 -44.46
C LYS A 179 -4.27 -10.71 -44.53
N LYS A 180 -4.24 -11.28 -45.73
CA LYS A 180 -4.29 -12.74 -45.94
C LYS A 180 -3.05 -13.42 -45.38
N GLU A 181 -1.86 -12.89 -45.69
CA GLU A 181 -0.59 -13.40 -45.19
C GLU A 181 -0.54 -13.35 -43.66
N ALA A 182 -0.85 -12.19 -43.08
CA ALA A 182 -0.81 -11.99 -41.64
C ALA A 182 -1.83 -12.87 -40.90
N THR A 183 -3.03 -13.08 -41.47
CA THR A 183 -4.05 -13.98 -40.90
C THR A 183 -3.61 -15.44 -40.95
N ALA A 184 -3.01 -15.88 -42.05
CA ALA A 184 -2.48 -17.25 -42.17
C ALA A 184 -1.36 -17.49 -41.17
N TRP A 185 -0.43 -16.54 -41.03
CA TRP A 185 0.66 -16.62 -40.06
C TRP A 185 0.15 -16.69 -38.62
N SER A 186 -0.81 -15.82 -38.27
CA SER A 186 -1.47 -15.77 -36.96
C SER A 186 -2.10 -17.11 -36.56
N LYS A 187 -2.82 -17.76 -37.48
CA LYS A 187 -3.45 -19.07 -37.23
C LYS A 187 -2.44 -20.14 -36.84
N ILE A 188 -1.26 -20.14 -37.44
CA ILE A 188 -0.21 -21.13 -37.20
C ILE A 188 0.58 -20.78 -35.93
N ASN A 189 0.89 -19.50 -35.72
CA ASN A 189 1.90 -19.09 -34.75
C ASN A 189 1.37 -18.48 -33.45
N LEU A 190 0.16 -17.91 -33.47
CA LEU A 190 -0.38 -17.12 -32.36
C LEU A 190 -1.57 -17.79 -31.69
N ILE A 191 -2.53 -18.28 -32.47
CA ILE A 191 -3.77 -18.87 -31.92
C ILE A 191 -3.47 -20.03 -30.95
N PRO A 192 -2.60 -21.01 -31.28
CA PRO A 192 -2.29 -22.10 -30.36
C PRO A 192 -1.65 -21.61 -29.05
N LEU A 193 -0.74 -20.63 -29.16
CA LEU A 193 -0.04 -20.06 -28.01
C LEU A 193 -1.00 -19.28 -27.10
N ARG A 194 -1.88 -18.46 -27.69
CA ARG A 194 -2.96 -17.77 -26.96
C ARG A 194 -3.87 -18.74 -26.23
N GLN A 195 -4.30 -19.82 -26.88
CA GLN A 195 -5.16 -20.83 -26.26
C GLN A 195 -4.47 -21.50 -25.06
N LYS A 196 -3.18 -21.84 -25.20
CA LYS A 196 -2.36 -22.38 -24.09
C LYS A 196 -2.28 -21.40 -22.92
N ILE A 197 -1.96 -20.14 -23.18
CA ILE A 197 -1.83 -19.10 -22.15
C ILE A 197 -3.18 -18.81 -21.48
N PHE A 198 -4.24 -18.65 -22.27
CA PHE A 198 -5.59 -18.42 -21.76
C PHE A 198 -6.06 -19.55 -20.84
N ALA A 199 -5.72 -20.81 -21.15
CA ALA A 199 -6.00 -21.94 -20.28
C ALA A 199 -5.24 -21.86 -18.94
N LYS A 200 -4.02 -21.31 -18.92
CA LYS A 200 -3.24 -21.06 -17.70
C LYS A 200 -3.80 -19.91 -16.88
N GLU A 201 -4.03 -18.75 -17.50
CA GLU A 201 -4.56 -17.54 -16.83
C GLU A 201 -5.95 -17.77 -16.23
N ASN A 202 -6.75 -18.66 -16.83
CA ASN A 202 -8.08 -18.97 -16.31
C ASN A 202 -8.09 -19.81 -15.04
N GLN A 203 -6.94 -20.27 -14.55
CA GLN A 203 -6.87 -21.02 -13.30
C GLN A 203 -7.26 -20.12 -12.11
N PRO A 204 -7.98 -20.63 -11.10
CA PRO A 204 -8.45 -19.83 -9.96
C PRO A 204 -7.34 -19.04 -9.24
N LYS A 205 -6.13 -19.62 -9.19
CA LYS A 205 -4.94 -19.00 -8.59
C LYS A 205 -4.38 -17.79 -9.36
N TYR A 206 -4.90 -17.48 -10.56
CA TYR A 206 -4.56 -16.30 -11.35
C TYR A 206 -5.75 -15.39 -11.58
N LYS A 207 -6.97 -15.92 -11.40
CA LYS A 207 -8.20 -15.14 -11.42
C LYS A 207 -8.33 -14.35 -10.12
N GLY A 208 -8.10 -13.05 -10.20
CA GLY A 208 -8.85 -12.14 -9.34
C GLY A 208 -8.09 -10.92 -8.84
N ALA A 209 -8.89 -9.97 -8.36
CA ALA A 209 -8.42 -8.77 -7.66
C ALA A 209 -7.63 -9.11 -6.37
N PHE A 210 -7.62 -10.36 -5.91
CA PHE A 210 -6.83 -10.81 -4.76
C PHE A 210 -5.33 -10.56 -4.94
N ILE A 211 -4.68 -11.20 -5.93
CA ILE A 211 -3.22 -11.11 -6.10
C ILE A 211 -2.80 -9.68 -6.41
N SER A 212 -3.59 -8.96 -7.21
CA SER A 212 -3.38 -7.54 -7.46
C SER A 212 -3.42 -6.73 -6.16
N SER A 213 -4.44 -6.93 -5.31
CA SER A 213 -4.55 -6.21 -4.03
C SER A 213 -3.39 -6.54 -3.09
N LEU A 214 -2.96 -7.80 -3.07
CA LEU A 214 -1.84 -8.25 -2.26
C LEU A 214 -0.51 -7.65 -2.74
N TYR A 215 -0.30 -7.61 -4.06
CA TYR A 215 0.84 -6.94 -4.69
C TYR A 215 0.86 -5.44 -4.38
N ASP A 216 -0.27 -4.74 -4.54
CA ASP A 216 -0.38 -3.31 -4.26
C ASP A 216 -0.02 -3.00 -2.81
N LYS A 217 -0.51 -3.82 -1.88
CA LYS A 217 -0.19 -3.67 -0.45
C LYS A 217 1.29 -3.94 -0.16
N TYR A 218 1.86 -4.96 -0.78
CA TYR A 218 3.28 -5.30 -0.62
C TYR A 218 4.17 -4.17 -1.14
N GLN A 219 3.86 -3.67 -2.35
CA GLN A 219 4.53 -2.54 -2.98
C GLN A 219 4.44 -1.28 -2.10
N ALA A 220 3.25 -0.98 -1.57
CA ALA A 220 3.04 0.16 -0.68
C ALA A 220 3.90 0.07 0.59
N THR A 221 3.95 -1.12 1.21
CA THR A 221 4.79 -1.37 2.40
C THR A 221 6.27 -1.17 2.08
N CYS A 222 6.75 -1.71 0.95
CA CYS A 222 8.14 -1.51 0.50
C CYS A 222 8.45 -0.03 0.23
N MET A 223 7.54 0.69 -0.42
CA MET A 223 7.68 2.10 -0.72
C MET A 223 7.70 2.96 0.55
N GLU A 224 6.88 2.65 1.55
CA GLU A 224 6.89 3.32 2.84
C GLU A 224 8.27 3.22 3.52
N HIS A 225 8.84 2.01 3.58
CA HIS A 225 10.19 1.82 4.12
C HIS A 225 11.27 2.51 3.27
N ALA A 226 11.19 2.46 1.94
CA ALA A 226 12.14 3.14 1.06
C ALA A 226 12.08 4.67 1.22
N ASN A 227 10.87 5.23 1.35
CA ASN A 227 10.63 6.65 1.59
C ASN A 227 11.17 7.08 2.96
N TYR A 228 10.94 6.27 4.00
CA TYR A 228 11.54 6.51 5.31
C TYR A 228 13.06 6.61 5.21
N LEU A 229 13.72 5.73 4.45
CA LEU A 229 15.17 5.74 4.28
C LEU A 229 15.71 6.99 3.53
N LYS A 230 14.84 7.78 2.87
CA LYS A 230 15.19 9.01 2.11
C LYS A 230 16.30 8.80 1.08
N LYS A 231 16.25 7.68 0.35
CA LYS A 231 17.23 7.32 -0.69
C LYS A 231 16.53 7.05 -2.03
N PRO A 232 16.69 7.93 -3.04
CA PRO A 232 16.06 7.76 -4.35
C PRO A 232 16.39 6.42 -5.02
N GLU A 233 17.65 5.98 -4.91
CA GLU A 233 18.12 4.68 -5.43
C GLU A 233 17.37 3.46 -4.86
N LEU A 234 16.80 3.56 -3.65
CA LEU A 234 16.01 2.48 -3.05
C LEU A 234 14.59 2.47 -3.60
N ILE A 235 14.01 3.64 -3.85
CA ILE A 235 12.68 3.76 -4.48
C ILE A 235 12.69 3.11 -5.86
N GLU A 236 13.70 3.41 -6.68
CA GLU A 236 13.86 2.79 -8.00
C GLU A 236 14.02 1.27 -7.89
N LYS A 237 14.79 0.78 -6.91
CA LYS A 237 14.96 -0.66 -6.68
C LYS A 237 13.66 -1.34 -6.24
N VAL A 238 12.82 -0.67 -5.45
CA VAL A 238 11.48 -1.18 -5.07
C VAL A 238 10.59 -1.28 -6.30
N GLN A 239 10.51 -0.22 -7.11
CA GLN A 239 9.72 -0.21 -8.34
C GLN A 239 10.16 -1.29 -9.33
N GLN A 240 11.45 -1.62 -9.36
CA GLN A 240 12.02 -2.67 -10.20
C GLN A 240 11.93 -4.09 -9.57
N GLY A 241 11.39 -4.23 -8.34
CA GLY A 241 11.33 -5.52 -7.64
C GLY A 241 12.70 -6.10 -7.29
N LYS A 242 13.74 -5.25 -7.14
CA LYS A 242 15.14 -5.66 -6.93
C LYS A 242 15.59 -5.66 -5.47
N ILE A 243 14.72 -5.24 -4.55
CA ILE A 243 15.02 -5.22 -3.11
C ILE A 243 13.85 -5.82 -2.34
N SER A 244 14.13 -6.82 -1.51
CA SER A 244 13.14 -7.48 -0.68
C SER A 244 12.72 -6.60 0.50
N LEU A 245 11.50 -6.83 0.97
CA LEU A 245 10.96 -6.15 2.15
C LEU A 245 11.84 -6.36 3.39
N SER A 246 12.28 -7.59 3.66
CA SER A 246 13.17 -7.94 4.78
C SER A 246 14.43 -7.07 4.79
N LYS A 247 15.02 -6.83 3.62
CA LYS A 247 16.20 -5.98 3.46
C LYS A 247 15.89 -4.51 3.71
N LEU A 248 14.72 -4.04 3.29
CA LEU A 248 14.26 -2.68 3.60
C LEU A 248 14.03 -2.51 5.11
N GLU A 249 13.34 -3.46 5.75
CA GLU A 249 13.09 -3.45 7.19
C GLU A 249 14.40 -3.48 7.99
N GLY A 250 15.38 -4.29 7.59
CA GLY A 250 16.71 -4.29 8.21
C GLY A 250 17.43 -2.95 8.07
N LEU A 251 17.34 -2.29 6.90
CA LEU A 251 17.89 -0.95 6.71
C LEU A 251 17.16 0.11 7.55
N VAL A 252 15.84 -0.02 7.68
CA VAL A 252 15.00 0.86 8.51
C VAL A 252 15.36 0.68 9.97
N ALA A 253 15.53 -0.54 10.46
CA ALA A 253 15.95 -0.83 11.83
C ALA A 253 17.31 -0.18 12.14
N ILE A 254 18.33 -0.40 11.31
CA ILE A 254 19.64 0.24 11.44
C ILE A 254 19.52 1.77 11.42
N ARG A 255 18.62 2.32 10.60
CA ARG A 255 18.39 3.77 10.56
C ARG A 255 17.73 4.27 11.84
N LYS A 256 16.72 3.58 12.37
CA LYS A 256 16.04 3.89 13.63
C LYS A 256 17.01 3.88 14.80
N GLU A 257 17.80 2.81 14.95
CA GLU A 257 18.85 2.72 15.98
C GLU A 257 19.82 3.92 15.94
N LYS A 258 20.22 4.35 14.73
CA LYS A 258 21.06 5.55 14.58
C LYS A 258 20.33 6.84 14.96
N GLN A 259 19.05 6.96 14.63
CA GLN A 259 18.26 8.12 15.03
C GLN A 259 18.08 8.16 16.55
N ASP A 260 17.85 7.02 17.18
CA ASP A 260 17.71 6.90 18.63
C ASP A 260 19.03 7.21 19.34
N PHE A 261 20.16 6.74 18.80
CA PHE A 261 21.49 7.12 19.27
C PHE A 261 21.73 8.63 19.17
N TYR A 262 21.35 9.30 18.07
CA TYR A 262 21.52 10.75 17.98
C TYR A 262 20.59 11.51 18.92
N ARG A 263 19.39 11.00 19.17
CA ARG A 263 18.46 11.59 20.14
C ARG A 263 18.97 11.43 21.56
N SER A 264 19.53 10.28 21.93
CA SER A 264 20.07 10.06 23.28
C SER A 264 21.29 10.91 23.61
N LEU A 265 21.96 11.48 22.60
CA LEU A 265 23.03 12.45 22.80
C LEU A 265 22.51 13.86 23.09
N LEU A 266 21.27 14.19 22.67
CA LEU A 266 20.65 15.49 22.94
C LEU A 266 20.00 15.51 24.33
N PRO A 267 19.91 16.67 24.99
CA PRO A 267 19.15 16.79 26.23
C PRO A 267 17.66 16.45 26.03
N ASP A 268 17.02 15.83 27.03
CA ASP A 268 15.62 15.38 26.94
C ASP A 268 14.65 16.50 26.52
N TYR A 269 14.85 17.72 27.04
CA TYR A 269 14.03 18.89 26.71
C TYR A 269 14.17 19.38 25.26
N VAL A 270 15.24 18.97 24.58
CA VAL A 270 15.39 19.17 23.13
C VAL A 270 14.69 18.04 22.38
N VAL A 271 14.86 16.79 22.84
CA VAL A 271 14.28 15.60 22.19
C VAL A 271 12.77 15.67 22.15
N THR A 272 12.12 16.14 23.22
CA THR A 272 10.65 16.31 23.29
C THR A 272 10.11 17.28 22.24
N GLU A 273 10.92 18.22 21.76
CA GLU A 273 10.55 19.17 20.71
C GLU A 273 10.74 18.60 19.29
N ILE A 274 11.49 17.50 19.15
CA ILE A 274 11.75 16.86 17.86
C ILE A 274 10.68 15.81 17.59
N SER A 275 9.90 15.99 16.52
CA SER A 275 8.96 14.96 16.05
C SER A 275 9.66 13.60 15.86
N PRO A 276 9.03 12.47 16.27
CA PRO A 276 9.58 11.12 16.07
C PRO A 276 9.98 10.83 14.62
N ASP A 277 9.28 11.43 13.65
CA ASP A 277 9.52 11.24 12.21
C ASP A 277 10.64 12.14 11.64
N THR A 278 11.11 13.13 12.41
CA THR A 278 12.18 14.02 11.98
C THR A 278 13.52 13.31 12.04
N HIS A 279 14.21 13.25 10.90
CA HIS A 279 15.54 12.66 10.82
C HIS A 279 16.65 13.65 11.19
N ILE A 280 17.34 13.38 12.30
CA ILE A 280 18.62 13.99 12.65
C ILE A 280 19.68 13.54 11.65
N GLN A 281 20.20 14.49 10.87
CA GLN A 281 21.18 14.24 9.83
C GLN A 281 22.07 15.47 9.60
N GLY A 282 23.37 15.31 9.84
CA GLY A 282 24.37 16.31 9.48
C GLY A 282 24.49 16.51 7.97
N LYS A 283 24.82 17.73 7.55
CA LYS A 283 25.26 18.02 6.17
C LYS A 283 26.56 17.26 5.84
N ARG A 284 26.68 16.71 4.63
CA ARG A 284 27.95 16.15 4.12
C ARG A 284 28.91 17.30 3.83
N THR A 285 30.15 17.17 4.29
CA THR A 285 31.25 18.03 3.87
C THR A 285 31.83 17.51 2.55
N LEU A 286 32.10 18.40 1.60
CA LEU A 286 32.70 18.04 0.31
C LEU A 286 34.02 17.28 0.55
N GLY A 287 34.20 16.13 -0.11
CA GLY A 287 35.40 15.29 0.06
C GLY A 287 35.38 14.31 1.24
N ILE A 288 34.36 14.34 2.12
CA ILE A 288 34.21 13.39 3.23
C ILE A 288 33.03 12.44 2.95
N LEU A 289 33.31 11.12 2.90
CA LEU A 289 32.30 10.10 2.61
C LEU A 289 31.27 9.90 3.74
N LYS A 290 31.60 10.32 4.97
CA LYS A 290 30.75 10.20 6.16
C LYS A 290 30.11 11.55 6.52
N THR A 291 28.87 11.50 7.01
CA THR A 291 28.22 12.65 7.65
C THR A 291 28.71 12.77 9.10
N ASP A 292 29.14 13.95 9.50
CA ASP A 292 29.63 14.33 10.83
C ASP A 292 28.50 14.58 11.86
N THR A 293 27.37 13.88 11.70
CA THR A 293 26.13 14.12 12.47
C THR A 293 26.36 14.07 13.97
N GLU A 294 27.09 13.05 14.46
CA GLU A 294 27.40 12.92 15.88
C GLU A 294 28.21 14.10 16.42
N ALA A 295 29.23 14.55 15.69
CA ALA A 295 30.05 15.70 16.10
C ALA A 295 29.19 16.97 16.18
N LYS A 296 28.29 17.19 15.21
CA LYS A 296 27.35 18.31 15.22
C LYS A 296 26.37 18.25 16.39
N VAL A 297 25.84 17.06 16.70
CA VAL A 297 24.99 16.85 17.88
C VAL A 297 25.77 17.17 19.17
N ARG A 298 27.03 16.73 19.28
CA ARG A 298 27.90 17.09 20.42
C ARG A 298 28.18 18.58 20.51
N THR A 299 28.38 19.27 19.39
CA THR A 299 28.52 20.74 19.35
C THR A 299 27.27 21.45 19.86
N ILE A 300 26.07 20.99 19.47
CA ILE A 300 24.81 21.51 20.00
C ILE A 300 24.77 21.34 21.52
N CYS A 301 25.08 20.15 22.03
CA CYS A 301 25.08 19.89 23.47
C CYS A 301 26.09 20.75 24.21
N SER A 302 27.30 20.89 23.67
CA SER A 302 28.32 21.78 24.26
C SER A 302 27.87 23.23 24.28
N PHE A 303 27.18 23.71 23.24
CA PHE A 303 26.63 25.06 23.20
C PHE A 303 25.55 25.25 24.26
N LEU A 304 24.60 24.31 24.37
CA LEU A 304 23.54 24.34 25.38
C LEU A 304 24.06 24.20 26.82
N ASN A 305 25.26 23.65 27.01
CA ASN A 305 25.92 23.53 28.31
C ASN A 305 26.88 24.70 28.63
N THR A 306 27.17 25.57 27.66
CA THR A 306 27.98 26.78 27.89
C THR A 306 27.09 27.92 28.38
N HIS A 307 27.57 28.76 29.31
CA HIS A 307 26.80 29.89 29.83
C HIS A 307 26.10 30.69 28.73
N LEU A 308 24.77 30.61 28.72
CA LEU A 308 23.91 31.43 27.89
C LEU A 308 23.69 32.77 28.61
N LEU A 309 24.16 33.87 28.02
CA LEU A 309 24.15 35.18 28.68
C LEU A 309 22.84 35.92 28.39
N GLU A 310 22.16 36.43 29.42
CA GLU A 310 20.90 37.19 29.29
C GLU A 310 21.02 38.38 28.33
N ALA A 311 22.17 39.06 28.33
CA ALA A 311 22.43 40.21 27.46
C ALA A 311 22.46 39.86 25.96
N ASN A 312 22.62 38.57 25.61
CA ASN A 312 22.78 38.09 24.23
C ASN A 312 21.69 37.11 23.79
N GLN A 313 20.53 37.09 24.47
CA GLN A 313 19.47 36.11 24.24
C GLN A 313 19.06 35.96 22.77
N GLN A 314 18.93 37.06 22.03
CA GLN A 314 18.54 37.02 20.61
C GLN A 314 19.60 36.33 19.75
N THR A 315 20.88 36.69 19.95
CA THR A 315 22.03 36.11 19.25
C THR A 315 22.19 34.62 19.58
N ASP A 316 21.99 34.24 20.86
CA ASP A 316 22.05 32.84 21.27
C ASP A 316 20.93 32.01 20.62
N LYS A 317 19.70 32.54 20.57
CA LYS A 317 18.57 31.87 19.91
C LYS A 317 18.76 31.73 18.39
N GLU A 318 19.35 32.72 17.74
CA GLU A 318 19.72 32.65 16.32
C GLU A 318 20.76 31.56 16.08
N LYS A 319 21.83 31.54 16.89
CA LYS A 319 22.85 30.50 16.83
C LYS A 319 22.30 29.10 17.13
N MET A 320 21.36 28.95 18.06
CA MET A 320 20.65 27.68 18.29
C MET A 320 19.94 27.21 17.02
N LYS A 321 19.19 28.09 16.34
CA LYS A 321 18.52 27.74 15.08
C LYS A 321 19.51 27.27 14.02
N GLU A 322 20.64 27.96 13.88
CA GLU A 322 21.70 27.58 12.94
C GLU A 322 22.26 26.19 13.26
N LEU A 323 22.60 25.94 14.53
CA LEU A 323 23.15 24.66 14.97
C LEU A 323 22.14 23.50 14.76
N PHE A 324 20.86 23.70 15.06
CA PHE A 324 19.84 22.69 14.77
C PHE A 324 19.60 22.49 13.27
N ALA A 325 19.66 23.57 12.47
CA ALA A 325 19.54 23.47 11.01
C ALA A 325 20.69 22.66 10.38
N ASP A 326 21.87 22.65 11.00
CA ASP A 326 23.01 21.85 10.54
C ASP A 326 22.84 20.33 10.70
N ILE A 327 21.93 19.91 11.58
CA ILE A 327 21.47 18.53 11.70
C ILE A 327 20.08 18.30 11.05
N LYS A 328 19.63 19.24 10.22
CA LYS A 328 18.31 19.24 9.53
C LYS A 328 17.11 19.20 10.47
N VAL A 329 17.25 19.75 11.67
CA VAL A 329 16.13 19.97 12.60
C VAL A 329 15.75 21.44 12.55
N HIS A 330 14.47 21.74 12.38
CA HIS A 330 13.98 23.12 12.28
C HIS A 330 12.93 23.35 13.35
N PHE A 331 13.25 24.24 14.28
CA PHE A 331 12.36 24.65 15.35
C PHE A 331 11.80 26.04 15.03
N ASN A 332 10.53 26.25 15.36
CA ASN A 332 9.95 27.59 15.33
C ASN A 332 10.41 28.41 16.55
N ASP A 333 10.08 29.71 16.56
CA ASP A 333 10.52 30.65 17.59
C ASP A 333 10.06 30.28 19.01
N SER A 334 8.88 29.69 19.12
CA SER A 334 8.34 29.25 20.41
C SER A 334 9.12 28.06 20.96
N GLN A 335 9.44 27.08 20.12
CA GLN A 335 10.22 25.90 20.48
C GLN A 335 11.65 26.30 20.88
N ILE A 336 12.29 27.17 20.09
CA ILE A 336 13.62 27.71 20.42
C ILE A 336 13.60 28.44 21.75
N SER A 337 12.56 29.22 22.03
CA SER A 337 12.45 29.94 23.32
C SER A 337 12.27 28.99 24.50
N ARG A 338 11.50 27.89 24.35
CA ARG A 338 11.38 26.86 25.39
C ARG A 338 12.71 26.17 25.65
N ILE A 339 13.38 25.70 24.60
CA ILE A 339 14.70 25.06 24.69
C ILE A 339 15.71 25.99 25.37
N TYR A 340 15.74 27.28 25.01
CA TYR A 340 16.63 28.28 25.61
C TYR A 340 16.38 28.44 27.11
N ASN A 341 15.12 28.59 27.51
CA ASN A 341 14.76 28.78 28.92
C ASN A 341 15.08 27.55 29.77
N GLU A 342 14.82 26.34 29.26
CA GLU A 342 15.16 25.10 29.97
C GLU A 342 16.67 24.89 30.08
N ALA A 343 17.43 25.14 29.02
CA ALA A 343 18.89 25.08 29.05
C ALA A 343 19.45 26.02 30.13
N LYS A 344 18.95 27.25 30.20
CA LYS A 344 19.37 28.24 31.19
C LYS A 344 19.01 27.82 32.63
N GLN A 345 17.81 27.33 32.87
CA GLN A 345 17.41 26.82 34.19
C GLN A 345 18.31 25.68 34.66
N LYS A 346 18.70 24.77 33.76
CA LYS A 346 19.64 23.68 34.06
C LYS A 346 21.04 24.18 34.39
N GLN A 347 21.54 25.20 33.69
CA GLN A 347 22.85 25.82 33.99
C GLN A 347 22.85 26.45 35.39
N SER A 348 21.83 27.25 35.71
CA SER A 348 21.74 27.90 37.03
C SER A 348 21.62 26.88 38.18
N ALA A 349 20.95 25.74 37.97
CA ALA A 349 20.88 24.68 38.98
C ALA A 349 22.26 24.04 39.26
N VAL A 350 23.06 23.82 38.22
CA VAL A 350 24.42 23.26 38.34
C VAL A 350 25.38 24.24 39.03
N GLU A 351 25.28 25.53 38.74
CA GLU A 351 26.06 26.56 39.45
C GLU A 351 25.74 26.59 40.95
N VAL A 352 24.45 26.47 41.30
CA VAL A 352 24.02 26.43 42.71
C VAL A 352 24.55 25.18 43.41
N GLU A 353 24.47 23.99 42.79
CA GLU A 353 25.06 22.76 43.34
C GLU A 353 26.58 22.88 43.54
N GLN A 354 27.31 23.44 42.57
CA GLN A 354 28.77 23.64 42.69
C GLN A 354 29.14 24.61 43.82
N ILE A 355 28.35 25.65 44.03
CA ILE A 355 28.53 26.59 45.15
C ILE A 355 28.26 25.85 46.48
N PHE A 356 27.20 25.04 46.56
CA PHE A 356 26.91 24.24 47.75
C PHE A 356 28.00 23.21 48.05
N ASP A 357 28.52 22.51 47.04
CA ASP A 357 29.61 21.54 47.20
C ASP A 357 30.92 22.22 47.65
N GLN A 358 31.20 23.44 47.17
CA GLN A 358 32.34 24.23 47.64
C GLN A 358 32.18 24.69 49.09
N LEU A 359 30.97 25.09 49.49
CA LEU A 359 30.66 25.47 50.87
C LEU A 359 30.66 24.28 51.84
N SER A 360 30.38 23.07 51.35
CA SER A 360 30.35 21.84 52.17
C SER A 360 31.74 21.22 52.39
N ASN A 361 32.73 21.64 51.60
CA ASN A 361 34.14 21.23 51.71
C ASN A 361 35.02 22.27 52.43
N LEU A 362 34.41 23.34 52.93
CA LEU A 362 34.97 24.30 53.89
C LEU A 362 34.52 23.92 55.31
#